data_AF-F2SHX3-F1
#
_entry.id   AF-F2SHX3-F1
#
_cell.length_a   1.000
_cell.length_b   1.000
_cell.length_c   1.000
_cell.angle_alpha   90.00
_cell.angle_beta   90.00
_cell.angle_gamma   90.00
#
_symmetry.space_group_name_H-M   'P 1'
#
loop_
_entity.id
_entity.type
_entity.pdbx_description
1 polymer ?
#
loop_
_entity_poly.entity_id
_entity_poly.type
_entity_poly.pdbx_seq_one_letter_code
_entity_poly.pdbx_strand_id
1 'polypeptide(L)'
;MVDGVHLKVDSRKDKKARTYRITCGDNPIPMYTAEINKKSKPHAKVIKHSVPFNGQSPPPPPMQIQPPPPYGFPPPSHFNQPYNQPYPQPYGQTYNLPYSQPYNHPYHPPPQPQNQSYFQSFNNYQPPPSQIVGTITFHDLSSKVDVSINGFDTSMKRPDPLASGRKFHTRSMGKLQWKEDGLFSSKQKLVDEKRNVIAKYDKDNEEIIVLLPPSQIDQHLDMIVVTGIGIIEAERKADSDGDAVEGILDAIGG
;
A
#
# COMPACT_ATOMS: atom_id res chain seq x y z
N MET A 1 -12.44 11.25 -17.33
CA MET A 1 -11.02 10.93 -17.08
C MET A 1 -10.95 10.37 -15.69
N VAL A 2 -10.33 9.20 -15.49
CA VAL A 2 -10.19 8.64 -14.13
C VAL A 2 -9.10 9.45 -13.45
N ASP A 3 -9.50 10.29 -12.50
CA ASP A 3 -8.57 11.07 -11.69
C ASP A 3 -7.76 10.09 -10.84
N GLY A 4 -6.45 10.03 -11.05
CA GLY A 4 -5.56 9.09 -10.36
C GLY A 4 -5.22 9.57 -8.94
N VAL A 5 -4.55 8.74 -8.15
CA VAL A 5 -3.87 9.22 -6.95
C VAL A 5 -2.48 9.73 -7.33
N HIS A 6 -2.25 11.00 -7.04
CA HIS A 6 -1.06 11.76 -7.40
C HIS A 6 -0.04 11.74 -6.26
N LEU A 7 1.09 11.07 -6.48
CA LEU A 7 2.18 10.93 -5.51
C LEU A 7 3.40 11.74 -5.98
N LYS A 8 3.64 12.90 -5.39
CA LYS A 8 4.81 13.74 -5.69
C LYS A 8 6.07 13.10 -5.12
N VAL A 9 7.17 13.13 -5.87
CA VAL A 9 8.44 12.50 -5.54
C VAL A 9 9.54 13.54 -5.46
N ASP A 10 9.77 14.08 -4.26
CA ASP A 10 10.85 15.03 -4.03
C ASP A 10 12.17 14.30 -3.81
N SER A 11 13.21 14.61 -4.60
CA SER A 11 14.54 14.02 -4.42
C SER A 11 15.53 14.98 -3.76
N ARG A 12 16.29 14.49 -2.77
CA ARG A 12 17.42 15.20 -2.15
C ARG A 12 18.67 14.34 -2.21
N LYS A 13 19.79 14.94 -2.62
CA LYS A 13 21.08 14.25 -2.74
C LYS A 13 22.06 14.82 -1.72
N ASP A 14 22.56 13.96 -0.84
CA ASP A 14 23.66 14.25 0.06
C ASP A 14 24.96 13.59 -0.43
N LYS A 15 26.10 13.89 0.22
CA LYS A 15 27.42 13.36 -0.17
C LYS A 15 27.47 11.83 -0.22
N LYS A 16 26.69 11.14 0.60
CA LYS A 16 26.76 9.67 0.78
C LYS A 16 25.49 8.92 0.36
N ALA A 17 24.36 9.60 0.25
CA ALA A 17 23.07 8.99 0.04
C ALA A 17 22.15 9.92 -0.77
N ARG A 18 21.12 9.34 -1.37
CA ARG A 18 20.00 10.08 -1.92
C ARG A 18 18.74 9.67 -1.19
N THR A 19 17.87 10.63 -0.92
CA THR A 19 16.60 10.41 -0.25
C THR A 19 15.48 10.88 -1.17
N TYR A 20 14.46 10.04 -1.33
CA TYR A 20 13.20 10.42 -1.94
C TYR A 20 12.15 10.59 -0.86
N ARG A 21 11.39 11.68 -0.91
CA ARG A 21 10.21 11.90 -0.09
C ARG A 21 9.00 11.83 -0.99
N ILE A 22 8.07 10.94 -0.67
CA ILE A 22 6.88 10.71 -1.47
C ILE A 22 5.68 11.24 -0.69
N THR A 23 5.05 12.27 -1.21
CA THR A 23 3.88 12.94 -0.63
C THR A 23 2.65 12.71 -1.50
N CYS A 24 1.44 12.84 -0.93
CA CYS A 24 0.19 12.70 -1.67
C CYS A 24 -0.56 14.03 -1.65
N GLY A 25 -0.93 14.52 -2.83
CA GLY A 25 -1.59 15.82 -3.00
C GLY A 25 -0.75 16.99 -2.48
N ASP A 26 -1.32 17.80 -1.60
CA ASP A 26 -0.67 18.97 -0.99
C ASP A 26 -0.19 18.72 0.44
N ASN A 27 -0.21 17.47 0.90
CA ASN A 27 0.27 17.14 2.24
C ASN A 27 1.80 17.24 2.31
N PRO A 28 2.39 18.12 3.14
CA PRO A 28 3.84 18.27 3.23
C PRO A 28 4.54 17.11 3.95
N ILE A 29 3.75 16.22 4.58
CA ILE A 29 4.26 15.06 5.31
C ILE A 29 4.41 13.88 4.34
N PRO A 30 5.61 13.29 4.24
CA PRO A 30 5.85 12.17 3.33
C PRO A 30 5.11 10.93 3.83
N MET A 31 4.34 10.30 2.93
CA MET A 31 3.78 8.96 3.15
C MET A 31 4.87 7.89 3.05
N TYR A 32 5.87 8.11 2.19
CA TYR A 32 7.02 7.23 2.09
C TYR A 32 8.31 8.03 2.03
N THR A 33 9.37 7.44 2.55
CA THR A 33 10.75 7.87 2.28
C THR A 33 11.52 6.70 1.71
N ALA A 34 12.27 6.92 0.63
CA ALA A 34 13.21 5.94 0.12
C ALA A 34 14.65 6.46 0.29
N GLU A 35 15.45 5.72 1.03
CA GLU A 35 16.87 6.01 1.25
C GLU A 35 17.72 5.15 0.34
N ILE A 36 18.52 5.79 -0.53
CA ILE A 36 19.41 5.15 -1.50
C ILE A 36 20.85 5.34 -1.06
N ASN A 37 21.55 4.24 -0.85
CA ASN A 37 22.98 4.21 -0.57
C ASN A 37 23.67 3.20 -1.49
N LYS A 38 24.44 3.72 -2.45
CA LYS A 38 25.17 2.91 -3.44
C LYS A 38 26.23 2.00 -2.82
N LYS A 39 26.64 2.23 -1.57
CA LYS A 39 27.67 1.44 -0.88
C LYS A 39 27.11 0.34 0.03
N SER A 40 25.78 0.25 0.18
CA SER A 40 25.15 -0.79 1.01
C SER A 40 24.39 -1.80 0.17
N LYS A 41 24.20 -3.02 0.70
CA LYS A 41 23.22 -3.98 0.19
C LYS A 41 22.20 -4.28 1.30
N PRO A 42 20.89 -4.13 1.06
CA PRO A 42 20.28 -3.58 -0.15
C PRO A 42 20.69 -2.11 -0.41
N HIS A 43 20.65 -1.70 -1.68
CA HIS A 43 21.03 -0.35 -2.12
C HIS A 43 19.97 0.69 -1.76
N ALA A 44 18.71 0.29 -1.61
CA ALA A 44 17.64 1.14 -1.13
C ALA A 44 16.81 0.49 -0.04
N LYS A 45 16.25 1.33 0.83
CA LYS A 45 15.17 0.96 1.76
C LYS A 45 14.02 1.93 1.57
N VAL A 46 12.81 1.40 1.39
CA VAL A 46 11.57 2.17 1.27
C VAL A 46 10.81 2.03 2.58
N ILE A 47 10.63 3.15 3.25
CA ILE A 47 10.01 3.29 4.56
C ILE A 47 8.64 3.91 4.35
N LYS A 48 7.59 3.23 4.81
CA LYS A 48 6.25 3.78 4.90
C LYS A 48 6.12 4.51 6.23
N HIS A 49 5.75 5.78 6.15
CA HIS A 49 5.45 6.58 7.31
C HIS A 49 3.97 6.50 7.61
N SER A 50 3.72 6.25 8.87
CA SER A 50 2.51 6.60 9.55
C SER A 50 2.35 8.12 9.51
N VAL A 51 1.29 8.62 8.86
CA VAL A 51 1.01 10.06 8.86
C VAL A 51 0.68 10.47 10.31
N PRO A 52 1.41 11.40 10.94
CA PRO A 52 1.07 11.86 12.28
C PRO A 52 -0.18 12.75 12.16
N PHE A 53 -1.24 12.35 12.87
CA PHE A 53 -2.41 13.19 13.03
C PHE A 53 -2.22 14.09 14.26
N ASN A 54 -2.50 15.38 14.07
CA ASN A 54 -2.47 16.41 15.11
C ASN A 54 -3.89 16.71 15.62
N GLY A 55 -4.73 15.68 15.76
CA GLY A 55 -6.05 15.83 16.38
C GLY A 55 -6.10 15.05 17.67
N GLN A 56 -6.57 15.75 18.71
CA GLN A 56 -6.88 15.19 20.01
C GLN A 56 -7.69 13.90 19.84
N SER A 57 -7.32 12.87 20.61
CA SER A 57 -8.16 11.69 20.79
C SER A 57 -9.59 12.15 21.10
N PRO A 58 -10.64 11.60 20.46
CA PRO A 58 -11.98 11.82 20.96
C PRO A 58 -12.00 11.41 22.43
N PRO A 59 -12.61 12.20 23.33
CA PRO A 59 -12.71 11.82 24.73
C PRO A 59 -13.30 10.41 24.81
N PRO A 60 -12.81 9.55 25.73
CA PRO A 60 -13.40 8.23 25.91
C PRO A 60 -14.92 8.39 26.04
N PRO A 61 -15.72 7.51 25.42
CA PRO A 61 -17.16 7.56 25.57
C PRO A 61 -17.48 7.63 27.07
N PRO A 62 -18.41 8.50 27.49
CA PRO A 62 -18.78 8.59 28.89
C PRO A 62 -19.11 7.18 29.37
N MET A 63 -18.44 6.73 30.42
CA MET A 63 -18.72 5.44 31.03
C MET A 63 -20.21 5.40 31.35
N GLN A 64 -20.97 4.63 30.57
CA GLN A 64 -22.33 4.28 30.94
C GLN A 64 -22.20 3.40 32.17
N ILE A 65 -22.39 4.01 33.34
CA ILE A 65 -22.53 3.28 34.60
C ILE A 65 -23.75 2.38 34.40
N GLN A 66 -23.53 1.11 34.08
CA GLN A 66 -24.59 0.11 34.18
C GLN A 66 -25.02 0.07 35.65
N PRO A 67 -26.30 0.30 35.96
CA PRO A 67 -26.78 0.08 37.32
C PRO A 67 -26.53 -1.38 37.69
N PRO A 68 -26.06 -1.66 38.92
CA PRO A 68 -25.85 -3.03 39.36
C PRO A 68 -27.15 -3.82 39.23
N PRO A 69 -27.10 -5.11 38.83
CA PRO A 69 -28.29 -5.94 38.80
C PRO A 69 -28.92 -5.99 40.19
N PRO A 70 -30.26 -5.96 40.29
CA PRO A 70 -30.94 -6.01 41.58
C PRO A 70 -30.59 -7.31 42.31
N TYR A 71 -30.05 -7.18 43.52
CA TYR A 71 -29.83 -8.30 44.44
C TYR A 71 -31.18 -8.95 44.74
N GLY A 72 -31.38 -10.17 44.25
CA GLY A 72 -32.64 -10.88 44.42
C GLY A 72 -32.63 -12.28 43.82
N PHE A 73 -31.62 -13.09 44.14
CA PHE A 73 -31.71 -14.53 43.96
C PHE A 73 -31.59 -15.22 45.32
N PRO A 74 -32.60 -15.98 45.77
CA PRO A 74 -32.49 -16.79 46.98
C PRO A 74 -31.48 -17.94 46.73
N PRO A 75 -30.75 -18.39 47.77
CA PRO A 75 -29.79 -19.48 47.61
C PRO A 75 -30.52 -20.79 47.30
N PRO A 76 -29.96 -21.65 46.43
CA PRO A 76 -30.51 -22.98 46.22
C PRO A 76 -30.37 -23.80 47.50
N SER A 77 -31.49 -24.37 47.92
CA SER A 77 -31.52 -25.45 48.91
C SER A 77 -30.90 -26.71 48.29
N HIS A 78 -30.45 -27.64 49.12
CA HIS A 78 -29.94 -28.98 48.78
C HIS A 78 -28.40 -29.10 48.67
N PHE A 79 -27.79 -29.07 49.86
CA PHE A 79 -26.64 -29.91 50.20
C PHE A 79 -27.13 -31.37 50.39
N ASN A 80 -26.28 -32.34 50.03
CA ASN A 80 -26.38 -33.81 50.17
C ASN A 80 -27.00 -34.61 49.01
N GLN A 81 -26.15 -35.18 48.14
CA GLN A 81 -26.15 -36.61 47.77
C GLN A 81 -24.79 -37.02 47.13
N PRO A 82 -24.32 -38.28 47.30
CA PRO A 82 -23.00 -38.75 46.89
C PRO A 82 -22.94 -39.35 45.46
N TYR A 83 -21.70 -39.51 44.99
CA TYR A 83 -21.24 -40.08 43.71
C TYR A 83 -21.91 -41.39 43.25
N ASN A 84 -22.44 -41.45 42.01
CA ASN A 84 -22.12 -42.47 40.98
C ASN A 84 -22.98 -42.39 39.68
N GLN A 85 -22.29 -42.50 38.53
CA GLN A 85 -22.68 -43.22 37.27
C GLN A 85 -23.76 -42.61 36.33
N PRO A 86 -23.80 -43.01 35.02
CA PRO A 86 -23.89 -42.09 33.89
C PRO A 86 -25.22 -42.16 33.10
N TYR A 87 -25.42 -41.14 32.25
CA TYR A 87 -26.41 -40.92 31.17
C TYR A 87 -27.38 -42.06 30.80
N PRO A 88 -28.67 -41.73 30.56
CA PRO A 88 -29.08 -41.36 29.20
C PRO A 88 -30.09 -40.20 29.08
N GLN A 89 -30.20 -39.70 27.83
CA GLN A 89 -31.14 -38.70 27.29
C GLN A 89 -32.60 -38.87 27.76
N PRO A 90 -33.40 -37.79 27.71
CA PRO A 90 -34.59 -37.89 26.86
C PRO A 90 -34.95 -36.62 26.07
N TYR A 91 -35.42 -36.91 24.85
CA TYR A 91 -36.48 -36.27 24.07
C TYR A 91 -37.19 -35.03 24.65
N GLY A 92 -37.23 -34.01 23.78
CA GLY A 92 -38.45 -33.28 23.44
C GLY A 92 -38.86 -32.16 24.39
N GLN A 93 -38.99 -30.95 23.87
CA GLN A 93 -40.20 -30.15 24.00
C GLN A 93 -40.14 -28.99 23.00
N THR A 94 -41.05 -29.06 22.04
CA THR A 94 -41.43 -27.98 21.14
C THR A 94 -42.21 -26.93 21.93
N TYR A 95 -41.82 -25.65 21.82
CA TYR A 95 -42.76 -24.56 22.05
C TYR A 95 -42.67 -23.55 20.92
N ASN A 96 -43.74 -23.55 20.11
CA ASN A 96 -44.12 -22.47 19.22
C ASN A 96 -44.50 -21.24 20.05
N LEU A 97 -44.03 -20.06 19.63
CA LEU A 97 -44.65 -18.78 19.94
C LEU A 97 -44.64 -17.92 18.66
N PRO A 98 -45.82 -17.55 18.14
CA PRO A 98 -45.93 -16.69 16.97
C PRO A 98 -46.00 -15.23 17.43
N TYR A 99 -45.42 -14.28 16.68
CA TYR A 99 -46.04 -12.97 16.41
C TYR A 99 -45.27 -12.25 15.31
N SER A 100 -45.97 -12.07 14.20
CA SER A 100 -45.61 -11.26 13.03
C SER A 100 -45.89 -9.78 13.27
N GLN A 101 -44.94 -8.92 12.93
CA GLN A 101 -45.14 -7.48 12.69
C GLN A 101 -44.33 -7.09 11.44
N PRO A 102 -44.96 -6.64 10.34
CA PRO A 102 -44.26 -6.14 9.17
C PRO A 102 -44.02 -4.64 9.34
N TYR A 103 -42.79 -4.25 9.69
CA TYR A 103 -42.38 -2.85 9.58
C TYR A 103 -41.99 -2.55 8.13
N ASN A 104 -42.91 -1.95 7.39
CA ASN A 104 -42.65 -1.31 6.11
C ASN A 104 -41.89 0.01 6.37
N HIS A 105 -40.57 0.00 6.18
CA HIS A 105 -39.80 1.23 5.98
C HIS A 105 -39.30 1.26 4.53
N PRO A 106 -39.66 2.29 3.74
CA PRO A 106 -39.01 2.51 2.46
C PRO A 106 -37.57 2.97 2.72
N TYR A 107 -36.62 2.04 2.60
CA TYR A 107 -35.20 2.36 2.55
C TYR A 107 -34.93 3.08 1.23
N HIS A 108 -34.93 4.41 1.26
CA HIS A 108 -34.19 5.19 0.27
C HIS A 108 -32.72 5.12 0.66
N PRO A 109 -31.83 4.52 -0.16
CA PRO A 109 -30.40 4.67 0.08
C PRO A 109 -30.03 6.16 -0.07
N PRO A 110 -29.26 6.75 0.86
CA PRO A 110 -28.78 8.11 0.67
C PRO A 110 -27.91 8.16 -0.60
N PRO A 111 -27.98 9.24 -1.39
CA PRO A 111 -27.09 9.42 -2.53
C PRO A 111 -25.64 9.41 -2.01
N GLN A 112 -24.86 8.42 -2.43
CA GLN A 112 -23.43 8.38 -2.11
C GLN A 112 -22.74 9.58 -2.79
N PRO A 113 -22.02 10.44 -2.05
CA PRO A 113 -21.08 11.37 -2.66
C PRO A 113 -19.91 10.55 -3.24
N GLN A 114 -19.92 10.37 -4.56
CA GLN A 114 -19.05 9.43 -5.27
C GLN A 114 -17.56 9.83 -5.39
N ASN A 115 -17.06 10.89 -4.75
CA ASN A 115 -15.69 11.35 -5.06
C ASN A 115 -14.86 12.00 -3.94
N GLN A 116 -15.22 11.89 -2.64
CA GLN A 116 -14.44 12.56 -1.57
C GLN A 116 -13.92 11.65 -0.43
N SER A 117 -14.21 10.34 -0.45
CA SER A 117 -14.15 9.52 0.76
C SER A 117 -12.91 8.62 0.94
N TYR A 118 -12.08 8.37 -0.08
CA TYR A 118 -10.86 7.57 0.13
C TYR A 118 -9.80 8.32 0.96
N PHE A 119 -9.73 9.64 0.83
CA PHE A 119 -8.75 10.45 1.54
C PHE A 119 -9.15 10.78 2.98
N GLN A 120 -10.45 10.71 3.31
CA GLN A 120 -10.97 10.94 4.68
C GLN A 120 -10.87 9.69 5.59
N SER A 121 -10.72 8.48 5.04
CA SER A 121 -10.56 7.26 5.85
C SER A 121 -9.22 7.15 6.58
N PHE A 122 -8.25 8.04 6.29
CA PHE A 122 -7.00 8.14 7.06
C PHE A 122 -7.15 8.93 8.38
N ASN A 123 -8.31 9.53 8.66
CA ASN A 123 -8.50 10.45 9.79
C ASN A 123 -8.60 9.81 11.19
N ASN A 124 -8.68 8.48 11.32
CA ASN A 124 -8.89 7.81 12.63
C ASN A 124 -7.83 6.75 12.99
N TYR A 125 -6.69 6.74 12.32
CA TYR A 125 -5.64 5.74 12.60
C TYR A 125 -4.62 6.26 13.61
N GLN A 126 -4.48 5.57 14.74
CA GLN A 126 -3.30 5.69 15.60
C GLN A 126 -2.12 5.03 14.86
N PRO A 127 -1.04 5.77 14.57
CA PRO A 127 -0.01 5.28 13.67
C PRO A 127 0.83 4.15 14.27
N PRO A 128 1.00 2.99 13.60
CA PRO A 128 2.06 2.04 13.93
C PRO A 128 3.45 2.68 13.67
N PRO A 129 4.56 2.15 14.23
CA PRO A 129 5.90 2.65 13.94
C PRO A 129 6.21 2.60 12.43
N SER A 130 7.04 3.53 11.95
CA SER A 130 7.49 3.54 10.55
C SER A 130 8.03 2.17 10.15
N GLN A 131 7.57 1.66 9.02
CA GLN A 131 7.82 0.28 8.60
C GLN A 131 8.58 0.26 7.29
N ILE A 132 9.60 -0.59 7.19
CA ILE A 132 10.25 -0.89 5.91
C ILE A 132 9.28 -1.78 5.11
N VAL A 133 8.72 -1.22 4.04
CA VAL A 133 7.79 -1.91 3.13
C VAL A 133 8.49 -2.47 1.89
N GLY A 134 9.73 -2.04 1.64
CA GLY A 134 10.53 -2.69 0.61
C GLY A 134 11.99 -2.33 0.61
N THR A 135 12.74 -3.13 -0.14
CA THR A 135 14.18 -2.92 -0.37
C THR A 135 14.49 -3.09 -1.85
N ILE A 136 15.55 -2.44 -2.32
CA ILE A 136 15.93 -2.45 -3.75
C ILE A 136 17.43 -2.70 -3.86
N THR A 137 17.83 -3.57 -4.78
CA THR A 137 19.22 -3.87 -5.10
C THR A 137 19.44 -3.81 -6.61
N PHE A 138 20.14 -2.77 -7.05
CA PHE A 138 20.64 -2.64 -8.42
C PHE A 138 21.84 -3.56 -8.68
N HIS A 139 21.96 -4.08 -9.89
CA HIS A 139 23.13 -4.82 -10.34
C HIS A 139 23.92 -3.98 -11.34
N ASP A 140 25.24 -3.94 -11.24
CA ASP A 140 26.06 -3.06 -12.08
C ASP A 140 26.27 -3.59 -13.50
N LEU A 141 26.33 -4.91 -13.65
CA LEU A 141 26.60 -5.57 -14.93
C LEU A 141 25.33 -6.03 -15.65
N SER A 142 24.13 -5.70 -15.14
CA SER A 142 22.88 -6.04 -15.82
C SER A 142 21.78 -5.04 -15.51
N SER A 143 20.74 -5.01 -16.34
CA SER A 143 19.53 -4.22 -16.10
C SER A 143 18.64 -4.74 -14.96
N LYS A 144 19.06 -5.82 -14.27
CA LYS A 144 18.33 -6.44 -13.17
C LYS A 144 18.26 -5.51 -11.96
N VAL A 145 17.05 -5.35 -11.44
CA VAL A 145 16.78 -4.71 -10.16
C VAL A 145 16.03 -5.72 -9.29
N ASP A 146 16.67 -6.17 -8.21
CA ASP A 146 16.01 -7.00 -7.22
C ASP A 146 15.22 -6.12 -6.26
N VAL A 147 13.97 -6.48 -5.99
CA VAL A 147 13.10 -5.77 -5.07
C VAL A 147 12.47 -6.75 -4.09
N SER A 148 12.42 -6.37 -2.83
CA SER A 148 11.62 -7.04 -1.82
C SER A 148 10.44 -6.13 -1.49
N ILE A 149 9.22 -6.65 -1.56
CA ILE A 149 7.99 -5.90 -1.26
C ILE A 149 7.27 -6.63 -0.14
N ASN A 150 7.14 -6.00 1.03
CA ASN A 150 6.52 -6.59 2.22
C ASN A 150 7.08 -7.99 2.55
N GLY A 151 8.39 -8.17 2.37
CA GLY A 151 9.12 -9.43 2.62
C GLY A 151 9.07 -10.45 1.48
N PHE A 152 8.42 -10.14 0.35
CA PHE A 152 8.40 -11.00 -0.84
C PHE A 152 9.38 -10.50 -1.89
N ASP A 153 10.35 -11.34 -2.22
CA ASP A 153 11.38 -11.01 -3.20
C ASP A 153 10.89 -11.25 -4.64
N THR A 154 11.23 -10.32 -5.52
CA THR A 154 11.03 -10.42 -6.96
C THR A 154 12.14 -9.65 -7.70
N SER A 155 12.24 -9.85 -9.01
CA SER A 155 13.23 -9.17 -9.84
C SER A 155 12.55 -8.47 -11.00
N MET A 156 12.88 -7.20 -11.19
CA MET A 156 12.56 -6.43 -12.39
C MET A 156 13.71 -6.55 -13.39
N LYS A 157 13.43 -7.02 -14.60
CA LYS A 157 14.46 -7.23 -15.65
C LYS A 157 13.95 -6.80 -17.01
N ARG A 158 14.84 -6.24 -17.84
CA ARG A 158 14.53 -6.08 -19.27
C ARG A 158 14.56 -7.45 -19.95
N PRO A 159 13.65 -7.75 -20.90
CA PRO A 159 13.67 -9.01 -21.63
C PRO A 159 14.89 -9.12 -22.55
N ASP A 160 15.41 -7.99 -23.02
CA ASP A 160 16.64 -7.85 -23.79
C ASP A 160 17.25 -6.46 -23.52
N PRO A 161 18.54 -6.21 -23.84
CA PRO A 161 19.19 -4.93 -23.55
C PRO A 161 18.57 -3.71 -24.23
N LEU A 162 17.95 -3.90 -25.40
CA LEU A 162 17.35 -2.84 -26.22
C LEU A 162 15.87 -2.57 -25.87
N ALA A 163 15.20 -3.51 -25.19
CA ALA A 163 13.85 -3.32 -24.72
C ALA A 163 13.79 -2.26 -23.61
N SER A 164 12.89 -1.28 -23.78
CA SER A 164 12.73 -0.21 -22.81
C SER A 164 12.06 -0.63 -21.50
N GLY A 165 11.33 -1.74 -21.49
CA GLY A 165 10.53 -2.15 -20.34
C GLY A 165 11.14 -3.21 -19.42
N ARG A 166 10.94 -3.08 -18.11
CA ARG A 166 11.30 -4.08 -17.10
C ARG A 166 10.08 -4.87 -16.63
N LYS A 167 10.11 -6.19 -16.82
CA LYS A 167 9.06 -7.14 -16.40
C LYS A 167 9.37 -7.71 -15.03
N PHE A 168 8.33 -8.00 -14.26
CA PHE A 168 8.42 -8.67 -12.97
C PHE A 168 7.12 -9.41 -12.64
N HIS A 169 7.15 -10.25 -11.60
CA HIS A 169 5.99 -10.99 -11.12
C HIS A 169 5.72 -10.65 -9.66
N THR A 170 4.44 -10.53 -9.31
CA THR A 170 3.98 -10.28 -7.94
C THR A 170 2.96 -11.33 -7.55
N ARG A 171 2.92 -11.68 -6.26
CA ARG A 171 1.97 -12.67 -5.73
C ARG A 171 0.51 -12.25 -5.91
N SER A 172 0.23 -10.95 -5.82
CA SER A 172 -1.14 -10.42 -5.78
C SER A 172 -1.67 -9.96 -7.15
N MET A 173 -0.82 -9.47 -8.05
CA MET A 173 -1.26 -8.97 -9.37
C MET A 173 -0.66 -9.73 -10.55
N GLY A 174 0.11 -10.80 -10.30
CA GLY A 174 0.69 -11.60 -11.37
C GLY A 174 1.80 -10.86 -12.11
N LYS A 175 1.84 -10.97 -13.44
CA LYS A 175 2.88 -10.36 -14.27
C LYS A 175 2.61 -8.87 -14.47
N LEU A 176 3.64 -8.07 -14.19
CA LEU A 176 3.62 -6.62 -14.35
C LEU A 176 4.82 -6.16 -15.18
N GLN A 177 4.69 -5.00 -15.81
CA GLN A 177 5.78 -4.40 -16.58
C GLN A 177 5.78 -2.88 -16.44
N TRP A 178 6.90 -2.32 -16.02
CA TRP A 178 7.21 -0.90 -16.24
C TRP A 178 7.77 -0.75 -17.66
N LYS A 179 7.25 0.15 -18.46
CA LYS A 179 7.72 0.43 -19.83
C LYS A 179 7.46 1.89 -20.21
N GLU A 180 8.16 2.39 -21.22
CA GLU A 180 7.97 3.74 -21.73
C GLU A 180 6.53 4.00 -22.19
N ASP A 181 6.05 5.22 -21.93
CA ASP A 181 4.76 5.72 -22.41
C ASP A 181 4.94 6.51 -23.72
N GLY A 182 5.41 5.82 -24.77
CA GLY A 182 5.65 6.39 -26.11
C GLY A 182 7.07 6.17 -26.61
N LEU A 183 7.32 6.46 -27.90
CA LEU A 183 8.60 6.19 -28.58
C LEU A 183 9.76 7.13 -28.20
N PHE A 184 9.48 8.25 -27.52
CA PHE A 184 10.47 9.26 -27.11
C PHE A 184 10.11 9.90 -25.76
N SER A 185 9.38 9.15 -24.92
CA SER A 185 8.84 9.67 -23.68
C SER A 185 9.75 9.30 -22.52
N SER A 186 10.11 10.28 -21.71
CA SER A 186 10.73 10.09 -20.40
C SER A 186 9.78 9.45 -19.38
N LYS A 187 8.50 9.32 -19.74
CA LYS A 187 7.44 8.82 -18.88
C LYS A 187 7.39 7.31 -18.94
N GLN A 188 7.12 6.69 -17.80
CA GLN A 188 7.00 5.25 -17.66
C GLN A 188 5.56 4.91 -17.26
N LYS A 189 5.08 3.75 -17.69
CA LYS A 189 3.79 3.19 -17.28
C LYS A 189 3.95 1.78 -16.76
N LEU A 190 3.26 1.50 -15.66
CA LEU A 190 3.11 0.17 -15.10
C LEU A 190 1.86 -0.46 -15.70
N VAL A 191 2.06 -1.57 -16.41
CA VAL A 191 0.96 -2.35 -17.00
C VAL A 191 0.84 -3.72 -16.38
N ASP A 192 -0.40 -4.20 -16.26
CA ASP A 192 -0.70 -5.57 -15.87
C ASP A 192 -0.65 -6.55 -17.06
N GLU A 193 -0.90 -7.84 -16.79
CA GLU A 193 -0.94 -8.89 -17.81
C GLU A 193 -2.01 -8.66 -18.89
N LYS A 194 -3.10 -7.96 -18.52
CA LYS A 194 -4.20 -7.58 -19.42
C LYS A 194 -3.91 -6.27 -20.17
N ARG A 195 -2.72 -5.70 -19.99
CA ARG A 195 -2.27 -4.40 -20.55
C ARG A 195 -3.03 -3.18 -20.02
N ASN A 196 -3.73 -3.31 -18.89
CA ASN A 196 -4.29 -2.16 -18.20
C ASN A 196 -3.15 -1.35 -17.60
N VAL A 197 -3.22 -0.02 -17.71
CA VAL A 197 -2.28 0.87 -17.04
C VAL A 197 -2.76 1.07 -15.60
N ILE A 198 -1.95 0.65 -14.63
CA ILE A 198 -2.29 0.72 -13.20
C ILE A 198 -1.51 1.80 -12.46
N ALA A 199 -0.38 2.24 -13.03
CA ALA A 199 0.34 3.41 -12.56
C ALA A 199 1.15 4.04 -13.70
N LYS A 200 1.55 5.30 -13.51
CA LYS A 200 2.49 6.02 -14.37
C LYS A 200 3.53 6.72 -13.52
N TYR A 201 4.71 6.92 -14.08
CA TYR A 201 5.71 7.85 -13.58
C TYR A 201 5.89 8.96 -14.63
N ASP A 202 5.58 10.18 -14.24
CA ASP A 202 5.80 11.38 -15.02
C ASP A 202 7.10 12.05 -14.54
N LYS A 203 8.18 11.92 -15.33
CA LYS A 203 9.49 12.48 -15.00
C LYS A 203 9.46 14.00 -14.93
N ASP A 204 8.66 14.65 -15.79
CA ASP A 204 8.63 16.11 -15.91
C ASP A 204 8.02 16.77 -14.67
N ASN A 205 7.03 16.09 -14.07
CA ASN A 205 6.34 16.54 -12.86
C ASN A 205 6.88 15.88 -11.58
N GLU A 206 7.93 15.05 -11.70
CA GLU A 206 8.46 14.19 -10.63
C GLU A 206 7.35 13.46 -9.84
N GLU A 207 6.44 12.79 -10.55
CA GLU A 207 5.21 12.28 -9.94
C GLU A 207 4.93 10.82 -10.33
N ILE A 208 4.43 10.03 -9.37
CA ILE A 208 3.83 8.71 -9.62
C ILE A 208 2.31 8.85 -9.55
N ILE A 209 1.62 8.53 -10.64
CA ILE A 209 0.16 8.58 -10.74
C ILE A 209 -0.38 7.17 -10.66
N VAL A 210 -1.16 6.86 -9.61
CA VAL A 210 -1.79 5.55 -9.40
C VAL A 210 -3.18 5.56 -10.03
N LEU A 211 -3.45 4.59 -10.91
CA LEU A 211 -4.68 4.50 -11.71
C LEU A 211 -5.55 3.30 -11.35
N LEU A 212 -5.27 2.66 -10.21
CA LEU A 212 -6.08 1.57 -9.69
C LEU A 212 -7.43 2.07 -9.16
N PRO A 213 -8.49 1.23 -9.19
CA PRO A 213 -9.73 1.52 -8.49
C PRO A 213 -9.47 1.78 -6.99
N PRO A 214 -10.19 2.70 -6.32
CA PRO A 214 -9.95 3.06 -4.92
C PRO A 214 -9.87 1.85 -3.96
N SER A 215 -10.70 0.84 -4.18
CA SER A 215 -10.73 -0.39 -3.37
C SER A 215 -9.45 -1.24 -3.45
N GLN A 216 -8.58 -0.98 -4.43
CA GLN A 216 -7.34 -1.73 -4.67
C GLN A 216 -6.07 -0.92 -4.34
N ILE A 217 -6.21 0.40 -4.10
CA ILE A 217 -5.04 1.27 -3.90
C ILE A 217 -4.28 0.85 -2.65
N ASP A 218 -4.95 0.74 -1.50
CA ASP A 218 -4.29 0.36 -0.23
C ASP A 218 -3.50 -0.95 -0.32
N GLN A 219 -4.02 -1.92 -1.08
CA GLN A 219 -3.41 -3.25 -1.22
C GLN A 219 -2.15 -3.24 -2.09
N HIS A 220 -2.04 -2.30 -3.02
CA HIS A 220 -1.02 -2.31 -4.07
C HIS A 220 -0.10 -1.10 -4.05
N LEU A 221 -0.39 -0.09 -3.24
CA LEU A 221 0.37 1.14 -3.16
C LEU A 221 1.84 0.90 -2.82
N ASP A 222 2.12 0.05 -1.82
CA ASP A 222 3.50 -0.27 -1.42
C ASP A 222 4.30 -0.84 -2.60
N MET A 223 3.70 -1.74 -3.37
CA MET A 223 4.33 -2.33 -4.55
C MET A 223 4.60 -1.27 -5.62
N ILE A 224 3.62 -0.42 -5.91
CA ILE A 224 3.76 0.63 -6.93
C ILE A 224 4.88 1.58 -6.54
N VAL A 225 4.93 2.01 -5.27
CA VAL A 225 5.96 2.92 -4.78
C VAL A 225 7.34 2.25 -4.81
N VAL A 226 7.48 1.04 -4.27
CA VAL A 226 8.77 0.33 -4.23
C VAL A 226 9.32 0.09 -5.63
N THR A 227 8.50 -0.42 -6.54
CA THR A 227 8.93 -0.69 -7.93
C THR A 227 9.14 0.61 -8.71
N GLY A 228 8.30 1.62 -8.50
CA GLY A 228 8.42 2.95 -9.09
C GLY A 228 9.76 3.61 -8.72
N ILE A 229 10.13 3.62 -7.44
CA ILE A 229 11.45 4.12 -7.00
C ILE A 229 12.60 3.34 -7.66
N GLY A 230 12.44 2.02 -7.79
CA GLY A 230 13.41 1.18 -8.50
C GLY A 230 13.58 1.57 -9.96
N ILE A 231 12.49 1.94 -10.65
CA ILE A 231 12.55 2.46 -12.03
C ILE A 231 13.20 3.83 -12.08
N ILE A 232 12.78 4.77 -11.22
CA ILE A 232 13.30 6.14 -11.21
C ILE A 232 14.83 6.13 -11.07
N GLU A 233 15.38 5.31 -10.17
CA GLU A 233 16.84 5.21 -10.04
C GLU A 233 17.53 4.45 -11.16
N ALA A 234 16.90 3.42 -11.71
CA ALA A 234 17.46 2.67 -12.83
C ALA A 234 17.57 3.54 -14.09
N GLU A 235 16.57 4.38 -14.36
CA GLU A 235 16.58 5.34 -15.47
C GLU A 235 17.61 6.45 -15.22
N ARG A 236 17.68 7.02 -14.01
CA ARG A 236 18.71 8.01 -13.70
C ARG A 236 20.13 7.46 -13.87
N LYS A 237 20.36 6.20 -13.48
CA LYS A 237 21.67 5.57 -13.69
C LYS A 237 21.98 5.46 -15.19
N ALA A 238 21.00 5.05 -16.00
CA ALA A 238 21.16 4.94 -17.44
C ALA A 238 21.46 6.30 -18.10
N ASP A 239 20.75 7.37 -17.70
CA ASP A 239 21.01 8.74 -18.18
C ASP A 239 22.46 9.17 -17.87
N SER A 240 22.91 8.95 -16.62
CA SER A 240 24.26 9.32 -16.20
C SER A 240 25.36 8.51 -16.89
N ASP A 241 25.11 7.24 -17.20
CA ASP A 241 26.07 6.38 -17.90
C ASP A 241 26.11 6.76 -19.40
N GLY A 242 24.97 7.16 -19.98
CA GLY A 242 24.88 7.64 -21.37
C GLY A 242 25.67 8.93 -21.60
N ASP A 243 25.46 9.96 -20.78
CA ASP A 243 26.18 11.24 -20.87
C ASP A 243 27.71 11.06 -20.79
N ALA A 244 28.17 10.13 -19.96
CA ALA A 244 29.59 9.84 -19.81
C ALA A 244 30.19 9.19 -21.06
N VAL A 245 29.44 8.35 -21.76
CA VAL A 245 29.89 7.69 -23.00
C VAL A 245 29.90 8.68 -24.16
N GLU A 246 28.87 9.52 -24.30
CA GLU A 246 28.83 10.57 -25.33
C GLU A 246 30.00 11.54 -25.17
N GLY A 247 30.29 11.99 -23.95
CA GLY A 247 31.43 12.89 -23.69
C GLY A 247 32.81 12.28 -24.01
N ILE A 248 32.96 10.94 -23.93
CA ILE A 248 34.19 10.25 -24.33
C ILE A 248 34.29 10.16 -25.85
N LEU A 249 33.19 9.90 -26.54
CA LEU A 249 33.17 9.80 -28.02
C LEU A 249 33.47 11.16 -28.66
N ASP A 250 32.92 12.24 -28.13
CA ASP A 250 33.20 13.61 -28.60
C ASP A 250 34.66 14.02 -28.38
N ALA A 251 35.29 13.55 -27.31
CA ALA A 251 36.70 13.84 -27.02
C ALA A 251 37.70 13.06 -27.90
N ILE A 252 37.28 11.94 -28.50
CA ILE A 252 38.12 11.11 -29.37
C ILE A 252 37.89 11.43 -30.86
N GLY A 253 36.71 11.94 -31.22
CA GLY A 253 36.33 12.31 -32.58
C GLY A 253 36.64 13.76 -32.99
N GLY A 254 37.20 14.57 -32.09
CA GLY A 254 37.56 15.99 -32.31
C GLY A 254 39.03 16.19 -32.65
#